data_AF-A0A7G1KGP6-F1
#
_entry.id   AF-A0A7G1KGP6-F1
#
_cell.length_a   1.000
_cell.length_b   1.000
_cell.length_c   1.000
_cell.angle_alpha   90.00
_cell.angle_beta   90.00
_cell.angle_gamma   90.00
#
_symmetry.space_group_name_H-M   'P 1'
#
loop_
_entity.id
_entity.type
_entity.pdbx_description
1 polymer ?
#
loop_
_entity_poly.entity_id
_entity_poly.type
_entity_poly.pdbx_seq_one_letter_code
_entity_poly.pdbx_strand_id
1 'polypeptide(L)'
;MEIVRVESLDRADGTQIGLAYELRWRLDGPELTVDLGDGPVRHLLDGADYFDLQHSAYFNSLPAVCDDLLGAASAPRDYTMRFVAVPDLTATLTPQRYEPRGGGTVRFVSGDYRADIDFDDDGFVLLYEDYLRRVYP
;
A
#
# COMPACT_ATOMS: atom_id res chain seq x y z
N MET A 1 -4.02 -11.32 -7.67
CA MET A 1 -4.76 -11.60 -6.41
C MET A 1 -3.81 -11.39 -5.26
N GLU A 2 -4.29 -10.90 -4.12
CA GLU A 2 -3.48 -10.78 -2.91
C GLU A 2 -4.25 -11.37 -1.72
N ILE A 3 -3.53 -12.02 -0.82
CA ILE A 3 -4.01 -12.44 0.50
C ILE A 3 -3.08 -11.79 1.52
N VAL A 4 -3.65 -11.14 2.54
CA VAL A 4 -2.90 -10.41 3.57
C VAL A 4 -3.32 -10.89 4.94
N ARG A 5 -2.34 -11.10 5.82
CA ARG A 5 -2.52 -11.29 7.25
C ARG A 5 -1.93 -10.08 7.97
N VAL A 6 -2.74 -9.43 8.78
CA VAL A 6 -2.35 -8.23 9.53
C VAL A 6 -2.30 -8.59 11.02
N GLU A 7 -1.12 -8.43 11.64
CA GLU A 7 -0.98 -8.52 13.10
C GLU A 7 -1.11 -7.12 13.73
N SER A 8 -0.50 -6.13 13.09
CA SER A 8 -0.67 -4.68 13.28
C SER A 8 -0.38 -3.98 11.95
N LEU A 9 -0.68 -2.68 11.84
CA LEU A 9 -0.42 -1.93 10.59
C LEU A 9 1.05 -1.96 10.17
N ASP A 10 1.97 -1.92 11.13
CA ASP A 10 3.41 -2.01 10.89
C ASP A 10 3.94 -3.45 10.89
N ARG A 11 3.08 -4.46 11.07
CA ARG A 11 3.47 -5.86 11.05
C ARG A 11 2.42 -6.73 10.36
N ALA A 12 2.69 -7.05 9.10
CA ALA A 12 1.81 -7.83 8.25
C ALA A 12 2.62 -8.68 7.29
N ASP A 13 2.00 -9.75 6.79
CA ASP A 13 2.56 -10.55 5.72
C ASP A 13 1.49 -10.84 4.66
N GLY A 14 1.93 -11.06 3.43
CA GLY A 14 1.01 -11.31 2.34
C GLY A 14 1.62 -12.09 1.21
N THR A 15 0.74 -12.59 0.35
CA THR A 15 1.10 -13.28 -0.88
C THR A 15 0.34 -12.65 -2.03
N GLN A 16 1.07 -12.15 -3.03
CA GLN A 16 0.51 -11.74 -4.31
C GLN A 16 0.71 -12.85 -5.34
N ILE A 17 -0.35 -13.15 -6.08
CA ILE A 17 -0.33 -14.07 -7.21
C ILE A 17 -0.67 -13.26 -8.47
N GLY A 18 0.34 -13.07 -9.31
CA GLY A 18 0.21 -12.51 -10.65
C GLY A 18 0.13 -13.59 -11.72
N LEU A 19 0.02 -13.20 -12.99
CA LEU A 19 -0.04 -14.15 -14.11
C LEU A 19 1.25 -14.97 -14.27
N ALA A 20 2.39 -14.40 -13.87
CA ALA A 20 3.71 -14.99 -14.06
C ALA A 20 4.54 -15.09 -12.77
N TYR A 21 3.97 -14.73 -11.62
CA TYR A 21 4.72 -14.66 -10.37
C TYR A 21 3.87 -15.01 -9.13
N GLU A 22 4.53 -15.58 -8.13
CA GLU A 22 4.08 -15.59 -6.73
C GLU A 22 5.07 -14.74 -5.94
N LEU A 23 4.59 -13.70 -5.27
CA LEU A 23 5.41 -12.83 -4.42
C LEU A 23 4.95 -12.99 -2.98
N ARG A 24 5.87 -13.34 -2.08
CA ARG A 24 5.64 -13.29 -0.63
C ARG A 24 6.27 -12.04 -0.07
N TRP A 25 5.57 -11.37 0.83
CA TRP A 25 6.10 -10.19 1.49
C TRP A 25 5.84 -10.23 2.99
N ARG A 26 6.71 -9.59 3.76
CA ARG A 26 6.58 -9.36 5.20
C ARG A 26 7.04 -7.96 5.53
N LEU A 27 6.14 -7.18 6.13
CA LEU A 27 6.43 -5.92 6.78
C LEU A 27 6.68 -6.18 8.27
N ASP A 28 7.78 -5.66 8.80
CA ASP A 28 8.11 -5.69 10.23
C ASP A 28 8.76 -4.35 10.63
N GLY A 29 7.92 -3.42 11.07
CA GLY A 29 8.29 -2.05 11.37
C GLY A 29 8.91 -1.33 10.16
N PRO A 30 10.19 -0.91 10.21
CA PRO A 30 10.84 -0.19 9.13
C PRO A 30 11.42 -1.08 8.03
N GLU A 31 11.26 -2.41 8.11
CA GLU A 31 11.78 -3.35 7.11
C GLU A 31 10.64 -4.01 6.33
N LEU A 32 10.76 -4.03 5.01
CA LEU A 32 9.93 -4.82 4.10
C LEU A 32 10.80 -5.90 3.44
N THR A 33 10.49 -7.16 3.69
CA THR A 33 11.07 -8.31 3.00
C THR A 33 10.14 -8.77 1.88
N VAL A 34 10.66 -9.00 0.68
CA VAL A 34 9.92 -9.50 -0.50
C VAL A 34 10.65 -10.68 -1.14
N ASP A 35 9.94 -11.70 -1.63
CA ASP A 35 10.53 -12.92 -2.20
C ASP A 35 9.66 -13.48 -3.33
N LEU A 36 10.23 -13.60 -4.53
CA LEU A 36 9.61 -14.21 -5.72
C LEU A 36 9.92 -15.71 -5.89
N GLY A 37 10.66 -16.31 -4.96
CA GLY A 37 11.15 -17.69 -5.00
C GLY A 37 12.66 -17.83 -5.23
N ASP A 38 13.33 -16.73 -5.61
CA ASP A 38 14.79 -16.69 -5.83
C ASP A 38 15.58 -16.23 -4.59
N GLY A 39 14.88 -15.97 -3.48
CA GLY A 39 15.44 -15.56 -2.20
C GLY A 39 14.97 -14.17 -1.77
N PRO A 40 14.92 -13.92 -0.45
CA PRO A 40 14.37 -12.69 0.09
C PRO A 40 15.24 -11.48 -0.21
N VAL A 41 14.62 -10.42 -0.71
CA VAL A 41 15.18 -9.07 -0.82
C VAL A 41 14.60 -8.22 0.32
N ARG A 42 15.47 -7.47 1.00
CA ARG A 42 15.10 -6.59 2.11
C ARG A 42 15.21 -5.13 1.69
N HIS A 43 14.20 -4.35 2.05
CA HIS A 43 14.18 -2.91 1.90
C HIS A 43 13.98 -2.26 3.26
N LEU A 44 14.69 -1.16 3.51
CA LEU A 44 14.50 -0.33 4.67
C LEU A 44 13.71 0.92 4.28
N LEU A 45 12.89 1.41 5.21
CA LEU A 45 12.08 2.61 4.98
C LEU A 45 12.99 3.83 4.74
N ASP A 46 14.11 3.94 5.47
CA ASP A 46 15.21 4.88 5.25
C ASP A 46 14.75 6.33 4.97
N GLY A 47 13.90 6.85 5.86
CA GLY A 47 13.40 8.23 5.82
C GLY A 47 12.28 8.49 4.81
N ALA A 48 11.79 7.47 4.10
CA ALA A 48 10.49 7.53 3.45
C ALA A 48 9.37 7.53 4.50
N ASP A 49 8.19 8.02 4.15
CA ASP A 49 7.04 8.08 5.07
C ASP A 49 6.44 6.68 5.27
N TYR A 50 6.16 5.96 4.17
CA TYR A 50 5.65 4.59 4.17
C TYR A 50 6.23 3.78 3.00
N PHE A 51 6.12 2.45 3.07
CA PHE A 51 6.33 1.57 1.92
C PHE A 51 5.13 1.61 0.97
N ASP A 52 5.38 1.37 -0.31
CA ASP A 52 4.35 1.07 -1.31
C ASP A 52 4.82 -0.13 -2.13
N LEU A 53 4.13 -1.26 -2.02
CA LEU A 53 4.44 -2.45 -2.81
C LEU A 53 3.51 -2.51 -4.01
N GLN A 54 4.09 -2.53 -5.22
CA GLN A 54 3.30 -2.61 -6.45
C GLN A 54 2.30 -3.76 -6.39
N HIS A 55 1.08 -3.50 -6.85
CA HIS A 55 -0.06 -4.43 -6.86
C HIS A 55 -0.55 -4.90 -5.47
N SER A 56 -0.09 -4.28 -4.39
CA SER A 56 -0.63 -4.51 -3.05
C SER A 56 -1.66 -3.45 -2.68
N ALA A 57 -2.83 -3.87 -2.24
CA ALA A 57 -3.83 -2.93 -1.73
C ALA A 57 -3.45 -2.43 -0.32
N TYR A 58 -2.84 -3.31 0.48
CA TYR A 58 -2.53 -3.10 1.90
C TYR A 58 -1.72 -1.84 2.17
N PHE A 59 -0.73 -1.55 1.33
CA PHE A 59 0.19 -0.43 1.61
C PHE A 59 -0.49 0.94 1.50
N ASN A 60 -1.63 1.07 0.82
CA ASN A 60 -2.44 2.29 0.82
C ASN A 60 -3.14 2.53 2.17
N SER A 61 -3.35 1.48 2.98
CA SER A 61 -3.93 1.58 4.33
C SER A 61 -2.98 2.19 5.33
N LEU A 62 -1.65 2.11 5.12
CA LEU A 62 -0.66 2.67 6.03
C LEU A 62 -0.84 4.19 6.21
N PRO A 63 -0.72 5.03 5.16
CA PRO A 63 -0.98 6.46 5.30
C PRO A 63 -2.45 6.72 5.67
N ALA A 64 -3.41 5.94 5.14
CA ALA A 64 -4.82 6.20 5.38
C ALA A 64 -5.19 6.14 6.86
N VAL A 65 -4.67 5.15 7.58
CA VAL A 65 -4.98 4.94 9.00
C VAL A 65 -4.02 5.69 9.91
N CYS A 66 -2.70 5.59 9.68
CA CYS A 66 -1.71 6.20 10.57
C CYS A 66 -1.80 7.73 10.62
N ASP A 67 -2.23 8.35 9.52
CA ASP A 67 -2.34 9.81 9.42
C ASP A 67 -3.77 10.34 9.53
N ASP A 68 -4.75 9.48 9.87
CA ASP A 68 -6.16 9.82 10.01
C ASP A 68 -6.75 10.48 8.73
N LEU A 69 -6.52 9.87 7.57
CA LEU A 69 -7.02 10.39 6.28
C LEU A 69 -8.51 10.12 6.07
N LEU A 70 -9.10 9.21 6.85
CA LEU A 70 -10.49 8.80 6.71
C LEU A 70 -11.45 9.65 7.56
N GLY A 71 -10.91 10.49 8.45
CA GLY A 71 -11.66 11.42 9.27
C GLY A 71 -12.34 12.55 8.48
N ALA A 72 -13.49 13.02 8.97
CA ALA A 72 -14.33 14.02 8.29
C ALA A 72 -13.66 15.39 8.05
N ALA A 73 -12.62 15.72 8.82
CA ALA A 73 -11.88 16.98 8.72
C ALA A 73 -10.45 16.80 8.19
N SER A 74 -10.14 15.65 7.59
CA SER A 74 -8.79 15.35 7.15
C SER A 74 -8.37 16.20 5.95
N ALA A 75 -7.13 16.66 5.97
CA ALA A 75 -6.56 17.51 4.94
C ALA A 75 -5.72 16.68 3.95
N PRO A 76 -5.62 17.09 2.68
CA PRO A 76 -4.70 16.47 1.74
C PRO A 76 -3.26 16.45 2.25
N ARG A 77 -2.55 15.35 1.99
CA ARG A 77 -1.14 15.18 2.39
C ARG A 77 -0.29 14.68 1.22
N ASP A 78 0.96 15.15 1.21
CA ASP A 78 1.99 14.69 0.30
C ASP A 78 2.95 13.76 1.04
N TYR A 79 3.32 12.67 0.38
CA TYR A 79 4.17 11.62 0.90
C TYR A 79 5.34 11.36 -0.03
N THR A 80 6.46 10.97 0.56
CA THR A 80 7.57 10.31 -0.13
C THR A 80 7.53 8.83 0.22
N MET A 81 7.01 8.00 -0.68
CA MET A 81 6.93 6.56 -0.48
C MET A 81 8.21 5.85 -0.90
N ARG A 82 8.53 4.75 -0.21
CA ARG A 82 9.47 3.73 -0.68
C ARG A 82 8.71 2.74 -1.56
N PHE A 83 8.60 3.06 -2.84
CA PHE A 83 7.92 2.22 -3.81
C PHE A 83 8.79 1.04 -4.25
N VAL A 84 8.30 -0.19 -4.08
CA VAL A 84 8.94 -1.43 -4.50
C VAL A 84 8.21 -1.96 -5.73
N ALA A 85 8.91 -1.97 -6.86
CA ALA A 85 8.38 -2.45 -8.14
C ALA A 85 8.36 -3.98 -8.20
N VAL A 86 7.38 -4.55 -8.91
CA VAL A 86 7.22 -5.98 -9.16
C VAL A 86 7.15 -6.18 -10.68
N PRO A 87 7.88 -7.17 -11.26
CA PRO A 87 8.64 -8.22 -10.59
C PRO A 87 10.10 -7.87 -10.25
N ASP A 88 10.58 -6.66 -10.55
CA ASP A 88 12.02 -6.35 -10.44
C ASP A 88 12.54 -6.25 -8.99
N LEU A 89 11.65 -6.08 -8.00
CA LEU A 89 11.94 -5.90 -6.57
C LEU A 89 12.89 -4.75 -6.27
N THR A 90 12.95 -3.75 -7.15
CA THR A 90 13.74 -2.53 -6.94
C THR A 90 12.94 -1.49 -6.19
N ALA A 91 13.54 -0.88 -5.17
CA ALA A 91 12.93 0.19 -4.40
C ALA A 91 13.38 1.58 -4.88
N THR A 92 12.44 2.50 -5.04
CA THR A 92 12.68 3.91 -5.38
C THR A 92 11.88 4.84 -4.47
N LEU A 93 12.27 6.10 -4.39
CA LEU A 93 11.46 7.12 -3.71
C LEU A 93 10.47 7.72 -4.70
N THR A 94 9.19 7.70 -4.37
CA THR A 94 8.12 8.22 -5.24
C THR A 94 7.26 9.23 -4.49
N PRO A 95 7.08 10.46 -5.02
CA PRO A 95 6.11 11.40 -4.47
C PRO A 95 4.69 10.92 -4.77
N GLN A 96 3.85 10.94 -3.75
CA GLN A 96 2.43 10.58 -3.82
C GLN A 96 1.62 11.59 -3.02
N ARG A 97 0.38 11.83 -3.44
CA ARG A 97 -0.54 12.71 -2.73
C ARG A 97 -1.86 11.99 -2.49
N TYR A 98 -2.36 12.12 -1.27
CA TYR A 98 -3.62 11.55 -0.83
C TYR A 98 -4.55 12.70 -0.46
N GLU A 99 -5.69 12.79 -1.12
CA GLU A 99 -6.68 13.86 -0.93
C GLU A 99 -7.97 13.27 -0.37
N PRO A 100 -8.23 13.40 0.95
CA PRO A 100 -9.49 12.96 1.54
C PRO A 100 -10.70 13.55 0.82
N ARG A 101 -11.70 12.72 0.51
CA ARG A 101 -12.96 13.11 -0.13
C ARG A 101 -14.15 13.06 0.84
N GLY A 102 -13.93 12.51 2.03
CA GLY A 102 -14.97 12.21 3.01
C GLY A 102 -15.61 10.85 2.76
N GLY A 103 -16.33 10.33 3.77
CA GLY A 103 -17.05 9.06 3.65
C GLY A 103 -16.18 7.82 3.49
N GLY A 104 -14.93 7.86 3.97
CA GLY A 104 -13.99 6.74 3.82
C GLY A 104 -13.28 6.67 2.46
N THR A 105 -13.45 7.68 1.60
CA THR A 105 -12.78 7.75 0.29
C THR A 105 -11.60 8.72 0.31
N VAL A 106 -10.48 8.29 -0.29
CA VAL A 106 -9.29 9.12 -0.50
C VAL A 106 -8.90 9.08 -1.97
N ARG A 107 -8.66 10.24 -2.58
CA ARG A 107 -8.11 10.32 -3.92
C ARG A 107 -6.60 10.15 -3.88
N PHE A 108 -6.10 9.12 -4.53
CA PHE A 108 -4.69 8.92 -4.78
C PHE A 108 -4.23 9.70 -6.01
N VAL A 109 -3.04 10.31 -5.94
CA VAL A 109 -2.38 10.99 -7.05
C VAL A 109 -0.89 10.66 -7.05
N SER A 110 -0.37 10.19 -8.19
CA SER A 110 1.06 10.06 -8.43
C SER A 110 1.40 10.38 -9.89
N GLY A 111 2.18 11.43 -10.11
CA GLY A 111 2.38 12.01 -11.44
C GLY A 111 1.04 12.39 -12.10
N ASP A 112 0.78 11.84 -13.28
CA ASP A 112 -0.47 12.08 -14.01
C ASP A 112 -1.60 11.11 -13.62
N TYR A 113 -1.27 10.02 -12.92
CA TYR A 113 -2.23 9.02 -12.50
C TYR A 113 -3.05 9.50 -11.29
N ARG A 114 -4.35 9.23 -11.32
CA ARG A 114 -5.31 9.55 -10.27
C ARG A 114 -6.37 8.47 -10.21
N ALA A 115 -6.78 8.11 -9.00
CA ALA A 115 -7.91 7.21 -8.79
C ALA A 115 -8.43 7.37 -7.35
N ASP A 116 -9.73 7.15 -7.18
CA ASP A 116 -10.34 7.14 -5.85
C ASP A 116 -10.17 5.75 -5.20
N ILE A 117 -9.84 5.75 -3.91
CA ILE A 117 -9.67 4.55 -3.08
C ILE A 117 -10.69 4.63 -1.95
N ASP A 118 -11.59 3.65 -1.93
CA ASP A 118 -12.57 3.46 -0.86
C ASP A 118 -12.01 2.51 0.18
N PHE A 119 -12.15 2.88 1.45
CA PHE A 119 -11.74 2.10 2.61
C PHE A 119 -12.95 1.64 3.42
N ASP A 120 -12.81 0.54 4.13
CA ASP A 120 -13.78 0.15 5.16
C ASP A 120 -13.53 0.91 6.49
N ASP A 121 -14.36 0.60 7.49
CA ASP A 121 -14.31 1.25 8.81
C ASP A 121 -13.00 0.96 9.57
N ASP A 122 -12.29 -0.12 9.22
CA ASP A 122 -10.98 -0.48 9.79
C ASP A 122 -9.81 0.14 8.98
N GLY A 123 -10.11 0.82 7.88
CA GLY A 123 -9.13 1.49 7.02
C GLY A 123 -8.43 0.58 6.02
N PHE A 124 -9.05 -0.55 5.68
CA PHE A 124 -8.59 -1.44 4.61
C PHE A 124 -9.28 -1.14 3.29
N VAL A 125 -8.52 -1.21 2.19
CA VAL A 125 -9.03 -0.92 0.84
C VAL A 125 -10.16 -1.89 0.47
N LEU A 126 -11.33 -1.32 0.13
CA LEU A 126 -12.47 -2.00 -0.46
C LEU A 126 -12.38 -2.00 -1.99
N LEU A 127 -12.14 -0.82 -2.54
CA LEU A 127 -12.09 -0.57 -3.98
C LEU A 127 -11.00 0.46 -4.26
N TYR A 128 -10.08 0.11 -5.13
CA TYR A 128 -9.18 1.03 -5.79
C TYR A 128 -9.70 1.14 -7.22
N GLU A 129 -10.29 2.28 -7.57
CA GLU A 129 -10.98 2.52 -8.83
C GLU A 129 -10.18 2.01 -10.04
N ASP A 130 -10.85 1.21 -10.88
CA ASP A 130 -10.31 0.57 -12.10
C ASP A 130 -9.04 -0.29 -11.93
N TYR A 131 -8.63 -0.58 -10.69
CA TYR A 131 -7.36 -1.27 -10.43
C TYR A 131 -7.49 -2.52 -9.55
N LEU A 132 -8.02 -2.40 -8.34
CA LEU A 132 -8.11 -3.50 -7.37
C LEU A 132 -9.45 -3.46 -6.64
N ARG A 133 -9.98 -4.63 -6.28
CA ARG A 133 -11.18 -4.73 -5.46
C ARG A 133 -11.05 -5.88 -4.47
N ARG A 134 -11.44 -5.64 -3.21
CA ARG A 134 -11.51 -6.66 -2.18
C ARG A 134 -12.64 -7.65 -2.50
N VAL A 135 -12.32 -8.93 -2.45
CA VAL A 135 -13.25 -10.02 -2.81
C VAL A 135 -13.77 -10.82 -1.61
N TYR A 136 -13.04 -10.78 -0.49
CA TYR A 136 -13.42 -11.41 0.77
C TYR A 136 -13.09 -10.45 1.93
N PRO A 137 -13.85 -10.51 3.04
CA PRO A 137 -13.53 -9.80 4.28
C PRO A 137 -12.19 -10.25 4.88
#